data_AF-A0A847N594-F1
#
_entry.id   AF-A0A847N594-F1
#
_cell.length_a   1.000
_cell.length_b   1.000
_cell.length_c   1.000
_cell.angle_alpha   90.00
_cell.angle_beta   90.00
_cell.angle_gamma   90.00
#
_symmetry.space_group_name_H-M   'P 1'
#
loop_
_entity.id
_entity.type
_entity.pdbx_description
1 polymer ?
#
loop_
_entity_poly.entity_id
_entity_poly.type
_entity_poly.pdbx_seq_one_letter_code
_entity_poly.pdbx_strand_id
1 'polypeptide(L)'
;DILKTNGLGIIDEHYMKEAKSFQSDTRYTTDGFDFTYGYGYQTWLNSKNGFTMYGMGGQLVYYDQDNDITLITVSNLTNIPNGTQMLLNLYHQYIGNNASLINENEFYAYQGKKIKPIHQQGLNFYQTYETKDQDKISLSISQDQGYLTIKDQKIRFSLHDQIEDEFPNTKEKYIAQAIVKPNKLYITLYLISEELGTLYMDVSYDLKTIVIVSKGFSENYLKEWNFNIKGEKV
;
A
#
# COMPACT_ATOMS: atom_id res chain seq x y z
N ASP A 1 -14.49 21.02 -20.57
CA ASP A 1 -13.72 22.25 -20.27
C ASP A 1 -13.31 22.26 -18.80
N ILE A 2 -12.16 21.68 -18.47
CA ILE A 2 -11.82 21.37 -17.08
C ILE A 2 -11.22 22.59 -16.38
N LEU A 3 -11.99 23.09 -15.40
CA LEU A 3 -11.62 23.89 -14.23
C LEU A 3 -11.13 25.33 -14.48
N LYS A 4 -12.12 26.22 -14.57
CA LYS A 4 -12.01 27.69 -14.46
C LYS A 4 -11.96 28.10 -12.98
N THR A 5 -10.87 28.72 -12.52
CA THR A 5 -10.93 29.61 -11.34
C THR A 5 -11.27 31.01 -11.86
N ASN A 6 -12.45 31.53 -11.53
CA ASN A 6 -12.96 32.82 -12.02
C ASN A 6 -13.03 32.99 -13.56
N GLY A 7 -13.05 31.89 -14.31
CA GLY A 7 -13.15 31.94 -15.78
C GLY A 7 -11.82 31.98 -16.55
N LEU A 8 -10.67 32.07 -15.87
CA LEU A 8 -9.35 32.08 -16.51
C LEU A 8 -8.61 30.76 -16.29
N GLY A 9 -8.10 30.18 -17.38
CA GLY A 9 -7.18 29.04 -17.33
C GLY A 9 -5.83 29.47 -16.77
N ILE A 10 -5.31 28.74 -15.78
CA ILE A 10 -4.02 29.03 -15.12
C ILE A 10 -2.83 28.61 -16.02
N ILE A 11 -3.07 27.65 -16.92
CA ILE A 11 -2.09 27.11 -17.85
C ILE A 11 -2.54 27.43 -19.27
N ASP A 12 -1.58 27.78 -20.12
CA ASP A 12 -1.79 28.07 -21.54
C ASP A 12 -2.46 26.90 -22.28
N GLU A 13 -3.44 27.22 -23.14
CA GLU A 13 -4.22 26.21 -23.87
C GLU A 13 -3.36 25.42 -24.85
N HIS A 14 -2.43 26.07 -25.53
CA HIS A 14 -1.53 25.40 -26.47
C HIS A 14 -0.61 24.44 -25.73
N TYR A 15 -0.04 24.87 -24.59
CA TYR A 15 0.72 24.00 -23.71
C TYR A 15 -0.10 22.77 -23.28
N MET A 16 -1.35 22.96 -22.84
CA MET A 16 -2.19 21.84 -22.40
C MET A 16 -2.51 20.87 -23.55
N LYS A 17 -2.74 21.37 -24.77
CA LYS A 17 -2.93 20.52 -25.96
C LYS A 17 -1.70 19.68 -26.27
N GLU A 18 -0.52 20.26 -26.18
CA GLU A 18 0.75 19.54 -26.37
C GLU A 18 1.04 18.56 -25.23
N ALA A 19 0.75 18.93 -23.99
CA ALA A 19 0.99 18.08 -22.82
C ALA A 19 0.17 16.78 -22.82
N LYS A 20 -1.01 16.80 -23.46
CA LYS A 20 -1.91 15.64 -23.65
C LYS A 20 -1.83 15.03 -25.06
N SER A 21 -0.89 15.45 -25.90
CA SER A 21 -0.70 14.84 -27.21
C SER A 21 0.26 13.66 -27.12
N PHE A 22 0.22 12.78 -28.13
CA PHE A 22 1.10 11.62 -28.19
C PHE A 22 2.55 12.06 -28.44
N GLN A 23 3.42 11.81 -27.46
CA GLN A 23 4.86 12.11 -27.54
C GLN A 23 5.70 10.83 -27.56
N SER A 24 5.22 9.75 -26.95
CA SER A 24 5.93 8.48 -26.87
C SER A 24 4.98 7.29 -26.82
N ASP A 25 5.43 6.19 -27.41
CA ASP A 25 4.71 4.92 -27.44
C ASP A 25 4.89 4.16 -26.13
N THR A 26 3.80 3.65 -25.57
CA THR A 26 3.78 2.90 -24.32
C THR A 26 3.16 1.52 -24.44
N ARG A 27 2.96 0.99 -25.66
CA ARG A 27 2.27 -0.29 -25.91
C ARG A 27 2.83 -1.51 -25.16
N TYR A 28 4.10 -1.46 -24.73
CA TYR A 28 4.76 -2.54 -23.99
C TYR A 28 4.86 -2.28 -22.48
N THR A 29 4.20 -1.25 -21.95
CA THR A 29 4.14 -1.07 -20.50
C THR A 29 3.46 -2.25 -19.81
N THR A 30 3.94 -2.57 -18.62
CA THR A 30 3.40 -3.61 -17.74
C THR A 30 2.42 -3.05 -16.71
N ASP A 31 2.24 -1.73 -16.64
CA ASP A 31 1.43 -1.05 -15.62
C ASP A 31 -0.08 -1.24 -15.79
N GLY A 32 -0.52 -1.71 -16.96
CA GLY A 32 -1.91 -2.03 -17.28
C GLY A 32 -2.36 -1.50 -18.63
N PHE A 33 -3.51 -2.00 -19.09
CA PHE A 33 -4.08 -1.67 -20.41
C PHE A 33 -4.33 -0.17 -20.61
N ASP A 34 -4.84 0.53 -19.59
CA ASP A 34 -5.13 1.97 -19.69
C ASP A 34 -3.86 2.83 -19.84
N PHE A 35 -2.68 2.27 -19.61
CA PHE A 35 -1.39 2.93 -19.76
C PHE A 35 -0.74 2.66 -21.14
N THR A 36 -1.36 1.87 -22.02
CA THR A 36 -0.77 1.47 -23.31
C THR A 36 -1.01 2.45 -24.46
N TYR A 37 -1.72 3.55 -24.22
CA TYR A 37 -2.23 4.47 -25.26
C TYR A 37 -1.26 5.60 -25.63
N GLY A 38 -0.07 5.60 -25.04
CA GLY A 38 0.96 6.60 -25.24
C GLY A 38 1.22 7.48 -24.02
N TYR A 39 2.24 8.30 -24.15
CA TYR A 39 2.68 9.23 -23.12
C TYR A 39 2.85 10.63 -23.70
N GLY A 40 2.37 11.64 -22.98
CA GLY A 40 2.58 13.06 -23.24
C GLY A 40 3.79 13.60 -22.49
N TYR A 41 3.73 14.84 -21.98
CA TYR A 41 4.85 15.42 -21.22
C TYR A 41 5.04 14.74 -19.85
N GLN A 42 3.97 14.68 -19.06
CA GLN A 42 3.93 14.01 -17.75
C GLN A 42 2.57 13.36 -17.52
N THR A 43 1.89 12.99 -18.61
CA THR A 43 0.58 12.37 -18.56
C THR A 43 0.58 11.14 -19.45
N TRP A 44 0.00 10.05 -18.96
CA TRP A 44 -0.34 8.91 -19.80
C TRP A 44 -1.60 9.24 -20.57
N LEU A 45 -1.61 8.96 -21.87
CA LEU A 45 -2.85 8.95 -22.62
C LEU A 45 -3.65 7.71 -22.22
N ASN A 46 -4.97 7.79 -22.26
CA ASN A 46 -5.82 6.68 -21.83
C ASN A 46 -6.88 6.32 -22.88
N SER A 47 -7.59 5.24 -22.61
CA SER A 47 -8.62 4.66 -23.49
C SER A 47 -9.85 5.56 -23.72
N LYS A 48 -9.99 6.67 -22.99
CA LYS A 48 -11.16 7.54 -22.93
C LYS A 48 -10.90 8.95 -23.47
N ASN A 49 -9.96 9.05 -24.43
CA ASN A 49 -9.52 10.30 -25.04
C ASN A 49 -8.98 11.37 -24.07
N GLY A 50 -8.78 11.00 -22.80
CA GLY A 50 -8.31 11.86 -21.75
C GLY A 50 -6.86 11.57 -21.41
N PHE A 51 -6.52 11.80 -20.15
CA PHE A 51 -5.16 11.62 -19.65
C PHE A 51 -5.16 11.09 -18.22
N THR A 52 -4.04 10.51 -17.82
CA THR A 52 -3.82 9.92 -16.50
C THR A 52 -2.50 10.42 -15.94
N MET A 53 -2.51 10.95 -14.72
CA MET A 53 -1.31 11.23 -13.94
C MET A 53 -1.16 10.13 -12.89
N TYR A 54 -0.02 9.46 -12.91
CA TYR A 54 0.25 8.30 -12.08
C TYR A 54 1.34 8.61 -11.06
N GLY A 55 1.05 8.36 -9.79
CA GLY A 55 1.99 8.40 -8.69
C GLY A 55 2.04 7.06 -7.95
N MET A 56 3.18 6.80 -7.29
CA MET A 56 3.42 5.54 -6.59
C MET A 56 2.33 5.23 -5.55
N GLY A 57 2.01 3.94 -5.41
CA GLY A 57 1.11 3.46 -4.35
C GLY A 57 -0.37 3.68 -4.63
N GLY A 58 -0.78 4.08 -5.84
CA GLY A 58 -2.19 4.31 -6.17
C GLY A 58 -2.64 5.75 -5.94
N GLN A 59 -1.71 6.69 -6.05
CA GLN A 59 -1.99 8.10 -6.30
C GLN A 59 -2.31 8.25 -7.79
N LEU A 60 -3.52 8.67 -8.11
CA LEU A 60 -4.00 8.67 -9.49
C LEU A 60 -4.89 9.88 -9.74
N VAL A 61 -4.66 10.55 -10.86
CA VAL A 61 -5.66 11.41 -11.51
C VAL A 61 -5.97 10.76 -12.85
N TYR A 62 -7.23 10.43 -13.09
CA TYR A 62 -7.71 9.84 -14.34
C TYR A 62 -8.84 10.70 -14.88
N TYR A 63 -8.62 11.31 -16.04
CA TYR A 63 -9.64 12.06 -16.74
C TYR A 63 -10.24 11.21 -17.87
N ASP A 64 -11.53 10.91 -17.77
CA ASP A 64 -12.36 10.35 -18.83
C ASP A 64 -12.98 11.51 -19.61
N GLN A 65 -12.44 11.79 -20.79
CA GLN A 65 -12.93 12.89 -21.62
C GLN A 65 -14.26 12.55 -22.28
N ASP A 66 -14.49 11.27 -22.61
CA ASP A 66 -15.71 10.83 -23.28
C ASP A 66 -16.95 11.13 -22.41
N ASN A 67 -16.79 11.04 -21.08
CA ASN A 67 -17.84 11.28 -20.10
C ASN A 67 -17.70 12.58 -19.29
N ASP A 68 -16.66 13.39 -19.53
CA ASP A 68 -16.28 14.58 -18.74
C ASP A 68 -16.17 14.31 -17.23
N ILE A 69 -15.58 13.18 -16.85
CA ILE A 69 -15.41 12.75 -15.45
C ILE A 69 -13.93 12.74 -15.08
N THR A 70 -13.61 13.32 -13.92
CA THR A 70 -12.27 13.20 -13.31
C THR A 70 -12.33 12.31 -12.07
N LEU A 71 -11.62 11.19 -12.08
CA LEU A 71 -11.37 10.35 -10.93
C LEU A 71 -10.04 10.73 -10.29
N ILE A 72 -10.05 11.02 -8.99
CA ILE A 72 -8.85 11.25 -8.20
C ILE A 72 -8.81 10.22 -7.07
N THR A 73 -7.74 9.46 -6.97
CA THR A 73 -7.51 8.51 -5.88
C THR A 73 -6.23 8.81 -5.14
N VAL A 74 -6.30 8.68 -3.81
CA VAL A 74 -5.13 8.58 -2.95
C VAL A 74 -5.28 7.28 -2.18
N SER A 75 -4.47 6.29 -2.49
CA SER A 75 -4.54 4.95 -1.90
C SER A 75 -3.15 4.41 -1.56
N ASN A 76 -3.09 3.21 -0.98
CA ASN A 76 -1.86 2.45 -0.79
C ASN A 76 -2.04 1.06 -1.41
N LEU A 77 -1.55 0.92 -2.64
CA LEU A 77 -1.63 -0.29 -3.45
C LEU A 77 -0.25 -0.93 -3.66
N THR A 78 0.78 -0.52 -2.92
CA THR A 78 2.18 -0.94 -3.15
C THR A 78 2.38 -2.46 -3.11
N ASN A 79 1.52 -3.18 -2.37
CA ASN A 79 1.56 -4.65 -2.26
C ASN A 79 0.57 -5.37 -3.19
N ILE A 80 -0.09 -4.66 -4.10
CA ILE A 80 -1.08 -5.20 -5.03
C ILE A 80 -0.53 -5.03 -6.45
N PRO A 81 -0.01 -6.10 -7.07
CA PRO A 81 0.43 -6.06 -8.47
C PRO A 81 -0.68 -5.49 -9.37
N ASN A 82 -0.34 -4.48 -10.17
CA ASN A 82 -1.28 -3.77 -11.05
C ASN A 82 -2.52 -3.19 -10.34
N GLY A 83 -2.41 -2.87 -9.04
CA GLY A 83 -3.52 -2.33 -8.25
C GLY A 83 -4.15 -1.07 -8.85
N THR A 84 -3.36 -0.22 -9.50
CA THR A 84 -3.86 0.96 -10.21
C THR A 84 -4.76 0.58 -11.39
N GLN A 85 -4.38 -0.43 -12.18
CA GLN A 85 -5.25 -0.94 -13.25
C GLN A 85 -6.52 -1.58 -12.68
N MET A 86 -6.44 -2.25 -11.53
CA MET A 86 -7.64 -2.77 -10.86
C MET A 86 -8.61 -1.64 -10.47
N LEU A 87 -8.11 -0.50 -9.98
CA LEU A 87 -8.94 0.68 -9.71
C LEU A 87 -9.61 1.21 -10.98
N LEU A 88 -8.87 1.30 -12.09
CA LEU A 88 -9.43 1.74 -13.36
C LEU A 88 -10.47 0.76 -13.90
N ASN A 89 -10.26 -0.55 -13.76
CA ASN A 89 -11.26 -1.55 -14.11
C ASN A 89 -12.56 -1.39 -13.30
N LEU A 90 -12.45 -1.13 -12.00
CA LEU A 90 -13.62 -0.84 -11.15
C LEU A 90 -14.32 0.44 -11.60
N TYR A 91 -13.56 1.50 -11.91
CA TYR A 91 -14.12 2.73 -12.47
C TYR A 91 -14.89 2.45 -13.76
N HIS A 92 -14.28 1.77 -14.74
CA HIS A 92 -14.93 1.44 -16.01
C HIS A 92 -16.21 0.63 -15.80
N GLN A 93 -16.16 -0.37 -14.91
CA GLN A 93 -17.28 -1.26 -14.63
C GLN A 93 -18.47 -0.54 -13.98
N TYR A 94 -18.22 0.28 -12.96
CA TYR A 94 -19.29 0.81 -12.12
C TYR A 94 -19.66 2.27 -12.43
N ILE A 95 -18.70 3.07 -12.89
CA ILE A 95 -18.85 4.51 -13.11
C ILE A 95 -18.83 4.82 -14.60
N GLY A 96 -17.73 4.53 -15.31
CA GLY A 96 -17.56 4.92 -16.72
C GLY A 96 -18.69 4.42 -17.61
N ASN A 97 -19.08 3.14 -17.50
CA ASN A 97 -20.19 2.57 -18.28
C ASN A 97 -21.59 3.07 -17.85
N ASN A 98 -21.71 3.68 -16.67
CA ASN A 98 -22.97 4.18 -16.12
C ASN A 98 -22.95 5.71 -15.92
N ALA A 99 -22.04 6.42 -16.60
CA ALA A 99 -21.76 7.83 -16.37
C ALA A 99 -22.99 8.73 -16.55
N SER A 100 -23.92 8.34 -17.43
CA SER A 100 -25.19 9.04 -17.67
C SER A 100 -26.13 9.11 -16.45
N LEU A 101 -25.87 8.30 -15.41
CA LEU A 101 -26.63 8.31 -14.15
C LEU A 101 -26.09 9.30 -13.11
N ILE A 102 -24.97 9.96 -13.42
CA ILE A 102 -24.30 10.90 -12.53
C ILE A 102 -24.74 12.33 -12.91
N ASN A 103 -25.19 13.10 -11.92
CA ASN A 103 -25.59 14.48 -12.16
C ASN A 103 -24.36 15.38 -12.38
N GLU A 104 -24.47 16.31 -13.33
CA GLU A 104 -23.43 17.31 -13.58
C GLU A 104 -23.15 18.17 -12.32
N ASN A 105 -21.88 18.39 -12.02
CA ASN A 105 -21.35 19.21 -10.90
C ASN A 105 -21.38 18.58 -9.49
N GLU A 106 -21.62 17.28 -9.34
CA GLU A 106 -21.51 16.63 -8.02
C GLU A 106 -20.08 16.12 -7.73
N PHE A 107 -19.48 16.58 -6.62
CA PHE A 107 -18.21 16.09 -6.12
C PHE A 107 -18.44 14.96 -5.10
N TYR A 108 -18.08 13.74 -5.47
CA TYR A 108 -18.20 12.57 -4.59
C TYR A 108 -16.87 12.29 -3.88
N ALA A 109 -16.73 12.82 -2.66
CA ALA A 109 -15.60 12.50 -1.79
C ALA A 109 -15.92 11.29 -0.91
N TYR A 110 -15.50 10.10 -1.34
CA TYR A 110 -15.46 8.96 -0.42
C TYR A 110 -14.13 8.96 0.34
N GLN A 111 -14.14 9.51 1.55
CA GLN A 111 -13.09 9.20 2.52
C GLN A 111 -13.42 7.86 3.14
N GLY A 112 -12.69 6.81 2.74
CA GLY A 112 -12.76 5.54 3.44
C GLY A 112 -12.60 5.78 4.92
N LYS A 113 -13.56 5.30 5.74
CA LYS A 113 -13.38 5.36 7.20
C LYS A 113 -12.04 4.72 7.49
N LYS A 114 -11.12 5.45 8.14
CA LYS A 114 -9.94 4.85 8.78
C LYS A 114 -10.49 3.67 9.57
N ILE A 115 -10.20 2.45 9.13
CA ILE A 115 -10.64 1.26 9.86
C ILE A 115 -9.95 1.42 11.21
N LYS A 116 -10.71 1.82 12.22
CA LYS A 116 -10.18 1.84 13.58
C LYS A 116 -9.66 0.43 13.81
N PRO A 117 -8.39 0.24 14.20
CA PRO A 117 -7.92 -1.08 14.57
C PRO A 117 -8.97 -1.64 15.51
N ILE A 118 -9.47 -2.84 15.21
CA ILE A 118 -10.47 -3.48 16.04
C ILE A 118 -9.80 -3.60 17.40
N HIS A 119 -10.20 -2.73 18.33
CA HIS A 119 -9.82 -2.83 19.73
C HIS A 119 -10.50 -4.12 20.21
N GLN A 120 -9.79 -5.23 20.07
CA GLN A 120 -10.19 -6.45 20.73
C GLN A 120 -9.98 -6.19 22.22
N GLN A 121 -11.08 -6.05 22.96
CA GLN A 121 -11.02 -6.01 24.40
C GLN A 121 -10.35 -7.31 24.88
N GLY A 122 -9.17 -7.17 25.51
CA GLY A 122 -8.42 -8.30 26.08
C GLY A 122 -7.29 -8.88 25.22
N LEU A 123 -6.59 -8.08 24.40
CA LEU A 123 -5.38 -8.48 23.65
C LEU A 123 -4.17 -8.76 24.54
N ASN A 124 -4.28 -9.71 25.47
CA ASN A 124 -3.14 -10.32 26.13
C ASN A 124 -2.94 -11.71 25.53
N PHE A 125 -1.97 -11.82 24.63
CA PHE A 125 -1.56 -13.08 24.03
C PHE A 125 -0.10 -13.32 24.34
N TYR A 126 0.23 -14.54 24.76
CA TYR A 126 1.61 -14.98 24.90
C TYR A 126 1.69 -16.45 24.54
N GLN A 127 2.53 -16.79 23.57
CA GLN A 127 2.79 -18.17 23.22
C GLN A 127 4.17 -18.33 22.59
N THR A 128 4.79 -19.46 22.90
CA THR A 128 6.04 -19.92 22.29
C THR A 128 5.78 -21.13 21.41
N TYR A 129 6.45 -21.15 20.28
CA TYR A 129 6.40 -22.20 19.27
C TYR A 129 7.82 -22.60 18.90
N GLU A 130 7.95 -23.76 18.29
CA GLU A 130 9.19 -24.31 17.77
C GLU A 130 9.00 -24.72 16.32
N THR A 131 9.95 -24.37 15.47
CA THR A 131 9.95 -24.79 14.06
C THR A 131 10.41 -26.24 13.94
N LYS A 132 10.31 -26.82 12.74
CA LYS A 132 10.89 -28.14 12.44
C LYS A 132 12.41 -28.18 12.66
N ASP A 133 13.07 -27.04 12.50
CA ASP A 133 14.52 -26.88 12.67
C ASP A 133 14.91 -26.55 14.12
N GLN A 134 13.97 -26.71 15.07
CA GLN A 134 14.14 -26.41 16.51
C GLN A 134 14.37 -24.93 16.84
N ASP A 135 14.05 -24.03 15.90
CA ASP A 135 14.11 -22.60 16.15
C ASP A 135 12.91 -22.16 16.99
N LYS A 136 13.17 -21.37 18.03
CA LYS A 136 12.11 -20.83 18.89
C LYS A 136 11.50 -19.57 18.29
N ILE A 137 10.16 -19.52 18.31
CA ILE A 137 9.36 -18.35 17.97
C ILE A 137 8.53 -17.98 19.19
N SER A 138 8.67 -16.77 19.70
CA SER A 138 7.84 -16.25 20.80
C SER A 138 7.05 -15.05 20.32
N LEU A 139 5.72 -15.11 20.46
CA LEU A 139 4.84 -13.99 20.16
C LEU A 139 4.17 -13.54 21.45
N SER A 140 4.33 -12.26 21.78
CA SER A 140 3.59 -11.61 22.86
C SER A 140 2.88 -10.36 22.35
N ILE A 141 1.63 -10.19 22.77
CA ILE A 141 0.79 -9.05 22.43
C ILE A 141 0.15 -8.60 23.74
N SER A 142 0.30 -7.34 24.08
CA SER A 142 -0.44 -6.65 25.15
C SER A 142 -1.34 -5.57 24.54
N GLN A 143 -2.01 -4.79 25.39
CA GLN A 143 -2.98 -3.78 24.94
C GLN A 143 -2.39 -2.76 23.94
N ASP A 144 -1.17 -2.28 24.20
CA ASP A 144 -0.57 -1.18 23.42
C ASP A 144 0.59 -1.61 22.51
N GLN A 145 1.23 -2.74 22.81
CA GLN A 145 2.47 -3.16 22.15
C GLN A 145 2.62 -4.67 22.13
N GLY A 146 3.56 -5.17 21.35
CA GLY A 146 3.91 -6.58 21.34
C GLY A 146 5.37 -6.82 21.00
N TYR A 147 5.77 -8.08 21.16
CA TYR A 147 7.09 -8.55 20.82
C TYR A 147 7.00 -9.81 19.97
N LEU A 148 7.79 -9.86 18.91
CA LEU A 148 8.03 -11.05 18.11
C LEU A 148 9.51 -11.40 18.22
N THR A 149 9.79 -12.55 18.81
CA THR A 149 11.15 -13.10 18.88
C THR A 149 11.24 -14.31 17.97
N ILE A 150 12.21 -14.32 17.05
CA ILE A 150 12.53 -15.46 16.19
C ILE A 150 14.01 -15.75 16.38
N LYS A 151 14.36 -16.96 16.83
CA LYS A 151 15.73 -17.30 17.25
C LYS A 151 16.20 -16.32 18.33
N ASP A 152 17.30 -15.61 18.07
CA ASP A 152 17.88 -14.59 18.95
C ASP A 152 17.48 -13.16 18.56
N GLN A 153 16.66 -12.99 17.52
CA GLN A 153 16.24 -11.67 17.05
C GLN A 153 14.87 -11.31 17.62
N LYS A 154 14.79 -10.14 18.27
CA LYS A 154 13.58 -9.63 18.90
C LYS A 154 13.16 -8.33 18.27
N ILE A 155 11.91 -8.25 17.82
CA ILE A 155 11.26 -7.05 17.31
C ILE A 155 10.18 -6.61 18.31
N ARG A 156 10.16 -5.32 18.62
CA ARG A 156 9.07 -4.67 19.35
C ARG A 156 8.20 -3.89 18.36
N PHE A 157 6.89 -3.91 18.55
CA PHE A 157 5.95 -3.16 17.72
C PHE A 157 4.82 -2.56 18.58
N SER A 158 4.24 -1.45 18.12
CA SER A 158 3.08 -0.81 18.74
C SER A 158 1.79 -1.14 17.99
N LEU A 159 0.66 -1.21 18.71
CA LEU A 159 -0.66 -1.49 18.14
C LEU A 159 -1.48 -0.23 17.85
N HIS A 160 -0.96 0.95 18.21
CA HIS A 160 -1.68 2.23 18.11
C HIS A 160 -0.99 3.19 17.17
N ASP A 161 0.30 3.44 17.43
CA ASP A 161 1.15 4.35 16.69
C ASP A 161 2.45 3.64 16.30
N GLN A 162 3.46 4.40 15.89
CA GLN A 162 4.79 3.89 15.64
C GLN A 162 5.61 3.91 16.92
N ILE A 163 6.43 2.87 17.12
CA ILE A 163 7.41 2.83 18.20
C ILE A 163 8.82 2.74 17.63
N GLU A 164 9.72 3.56 18.16
CA GLU A 164 11.16 3.47 17.86
C GLU A 164 11.81 2.41 18.76
N ASP A 165 12.65 1.57 18.16
CA ASP A 165 13.49 0.60 18.86
C ASP A 165 14.74 0.26 18.01
N GLU A 166 15.62 -0.60 18.51
CA GLU A 166 16.83 -1.04 17.80
C GLU A 166 16.91 -2.56 17.66
N PHE A 167 17.48 -3.04 16.55
CA PHE A 167 17.79 -4.46 16.40
C PHE A 167 18.91 -4.86 17.37
N PRO A 168 18.74 -5.93 18.17
CA PRO A 168 19.74 -6.30 19.19
C PRO A 168 21.14 -6.55 18.63
N ASN A 169 21.24 -7.17 17.44
CA ASN A 169 22.50 -7.63 16.86
C ASN A 169 23.20 -6.58 16.00
N THR A 170 22.44 -5.87 15.16
CA THR A 170 23.01 -4.91 14.19
C THR A 170 23.05 -3.48 14.73
N LYS A 171 22.32 -3.18 15.80
CA LYS A 171 22.10 -1.82 16.33
C LYS A 171 21.42 -0.87 15.34
N GLU A 172 20.85 -1.42 14.27
CA GLU A 172 20.05 -0.64 13.34
C GLU A 172 18.75 -0.19 14.00
N LYS A 173 18.50 1.11 13.92
CA LYS A 173 17.29 1.73 14.47
C LYS A 173 16.13 1.57 13.52
N TYR A 174 14.95 1.33 14.09
CA TYR A 174 13.73 1.20 13.33
C TYR A 174 12.54 1.83 14.04
N ILE A 175 11.52 2.15 13.24
CA ILE A 175 10.16 2.39 13.73
C ILE A 175 9.27 1.22 13.33
N ALA A 176 8.42 0.74 14.23
CA ALA A 176 7.52 -0.37 13.96
C ALA A 176 6.09 -0.11 14.43
N GLN A 177 5.14 -0.63 13.68
CA GLN A 177 3.72 -0.64 14.01
C GLN A 177 3.11 -1.98 13.60
N ALA A 178 2.00 -2.35 14.23
CA ALA A 178 1.27 -3.54 13.85
C ALA A 178 -0.25 -3.36 13.89
N ILE A 179 -0.93 -4.07 13.01
CA ILE A 179 -2.38 -4.14 12.94
C ILE A 179 -2.81 -5.55 13.34
N VAL A 180 -3.58 -5.65 14.40
CA VAL A 180 -4.17 -6.92 14.84
C VAL A 180 -5.52 -7.14 14.16
N LYS A 181 -5.74 -8.35 13.65
CA LYS A 181 -7.03 -8.90 13.24
C LYS A 181 -7.23 -10.25 13.96
N PRO A 182 -8.43 -10.84 13.96
CA PRO A 182 -8.63 -12.18 14.54
C PRO A 182 -7.62 -13.19 13.98
N ASN A 183 -6.79 -13.77 14.86
CA ASN A 183 -5.74 -14.75 14.55
C ASN A 183 -4.71 -14.29 13.50
N LYS A 184 -4.60 -12.98 13.28
CA LYS A 184 -3.67 -12.36 12.32
C LYS A 184 -3.04 -11.11 12.87
N LEU A 185 -1.77 -10.92 12.59
CA LEU A 185 -0.99 -9.75 12.97
C LEU A 185 -0.15 -9.31 11.78
N TYR A 186 -0.33 -8.07 11.36
CA TYR A 186 0.45 -7.46 10.30
C TYR A 186 1.44 -6.50 10.91
N ILE A 187 2.73 -6.77 10.82
CA ILE A 187 3.79 -5.90 11.36
C ILE A 187 4.44 -5.19 10.18
N THR A 188 4.63 -3.88 10.31
CA THR A 188 5.40 -3.05 9.37
C THR A 188 6.48 -2.32 10.14
N LEU A 189 7.71 -2.41 9.64
CA LEU A 189 8.89 -1.81 10.24
C LEU A 189 9.66 -1.02 9.18
N TYR A 190 10.14 0.17 9.53
CA TYR A 190 10.99 1.00 8.69
C TYR A 190 12.33 1.23 9.39
N LEU A 191 13.44 1.04 8.68
CA LEU A 191 14.75 1.48 9.16
C LEU A 191 14.82 3.01 9.13
N ILE A 192 15.37 3.60 10.17
CA ILE A 192 15.48 5.07 10.34
C ILE A 192 16.93 5.52 10.59
N SER A 193 17.89 4.64 10.30
CA SER A 193 19.32 4.91 10.40
C SER A 193 19.86 5.43 9.06
N GLU A 194 21.12 5.14 8.74
CA GLU A 194 21.76 5.56 7.49
C GLU A 194 21.16 4.87 6.25
N GLU A 195 20.70 3.62 6.39
CA GLU A 195 20.09 2.86 5.31
C GLU A 195 18.56 2.86 5.42
N LEU A 196 17.89 3.28 4.35
CA LEU A 196 16.43 3.17 4.25
C LEU A 196 16.04 1.72 3.96
N GLY A 197 15.09 1.21 4.75
CA GLY A 197 14.61 -0.15 4.59
C GLY A 197 13.19 -0.33 5.09
N THR A 198 12.49 -1.32 4.55
CA THR A 198 11.13 -1.68 4.98
C THR A 198 11.00 -3.18 5.16
N LEU A 199 10.43 -3.61 6.27
CA LEU A 199 10.11 -4.99 6.58
C LEU A 199 8.60 -5.15 6.77
N TYR A 200 8.01 -6.08 6.02
CA TYR A 200 6.62 -6.50 6.18
C TYR A 200 6.55 -7.93 6.72
N MET A 201 5.69 -8.16 7.71
CA MET A 201 5.39 -9.50 8.22
C MET A 201 3.88 -9.73 8.30
N ASP A 202 3.39 -10.81 7.68
CA ASP A 202 2.06 -11.39 7.92
C ASP A 202 2.23 -12.59 8.85
N VAL A 203 1.71 -12.45 10.08
CA VAL A 203 1.76 -13.44 11.13
C VAL A 203 0.36 -13.99 11.34
N SER A 204 0.14 -15.26 11.01
CA SER A 204 -1.08 -16.00 11.34
C SER A 204 -0.81 -16.91 12.53
N TYR A 205 -1.62 -16.81 13.59
CA TYR A 205 -1.32 -17.48 14.86
C TYR A 205 -2.58 -17.95 15.60
N ASP A 206 -2.44 -19.05 16.35
CA ASP A 206 -3.42 -19.55 17.31
C ASP A 206 -2.73 -20.20 18.52
N LEU A 207 -3.47 -20.88 19.39
CA LEU A 207 -2.88 -21.53 20.57
C LEU A 207 -1.95 -22.71 20.26
N LYS A 208 -1.88 -23.20 19.02
CA LYS A 208 -1.16 -24.42 18.63
C LYS A 208 -0.10 -24.17 17.57
N THR A 209 -0.30 -23.18 16.71
CA THR A 209 0.50 -22.97 15.51
C THR A 209 0.72 -21.49 15.22
N ILE A 210 1.86 -21.22 14.60
CA ILE A 210 2.18 -19.90 14.05
C ILE A 210 2.75 -20.08 12.64
N VAL A 211 2.36 -19.19 11.73
CA VAL A 211 2.90 -19.08 10.37
C VAL A 211 3.30 -17.63 10.16
N ILE A 212 4.54 -17.41 9.71
CA ILE A 212 5.09 -16.08 9.47
C ILE A 212 5.59 -16.03 8.04
N VAL A 213 5.02 -15.12 7.26
CA VAL A 213 5.53 -14.73 5.94
C VAL A 213 6.15 -13.35 6.08
N SER A 214 7.44 -13.24 5.77
CA SER A 214 8.21 -12.03 5.99
C SER A 214 8.95 -11.61 4.72
N LYS A 215 8.95 -10.30 4.43
CA LYS A 215 9.62 -9.71 3.27
C LYS A 215 10.29 -8.39 3.66
N GLY A 216 11.62 -8.36 3.57
CA GLY A 216 12.48 -7.20 3.79
C GLY A 216 12.97 -6.59 2.47
N PHE A 217 13.00 -5.26 2.43
CA PHE A 217 13.46 -4.42 1.32
C PHE A 217 14.52 -3.44 1.84
N SER A 218 15.78 -3.71 1.54
CA SER A 218 16.93 -2.85 1.85
C SER A 218 18.18 -3.41 1.14
N GLU A 219 19.21 -2.59 0.99
CA GLU A 219 20.42 -2.95 0.24
C GLU A 219 21.27 -4.00 0.96
N ASN A 220 21.48 -3.83 2.26
CA ASN A 220 22.35 -4.67 3.08
C ASN A 220 21.62 -5.31 4.25
N TYR A 221 20.69 -4.57 4.86
CA TYR A 221 19.94 -5.05 6.02
C TYR A 221 18.70 -5.86 5.59
N LEU A 222 17.99 -6.48 6.53
CA LEU A 222 16.69 -7.16 6.35
C LEU A 222 16.61 -8.35 5.36
N LYS A 223 17.65 -8.67 4.58
CA LYS A 223 17.62 -9.82 3.66
C LYS A 223 17.42 -11.15 4.40
N GLU A 224 17.99 -11.26 5.59
CA GLU A 224 17.82 -12.38 6.52
C GLU A 224 16.38 -12.54 7.05
N TRP A 225 15.57 -11.47 6.94
CA TRP A 225 14.16 -11.48 7.30
C TRP A 225 13.25 -11.92 6.14
N ASN A 226 13.81 -12.39 5.02
CA ASN A 226 13.03 -12.96 3.92
C ASN A 226 12.81 -14.46 4.13
N PHE A 227 11.68 -14.84 4.72
CA PHE A 227 11.36 -16.24 5.00
C PHE A 227 9.86 -16.52 5.06
N ASN A 228 9.53 -17.80 4.97
CA ASN A 228 8.22 -18.34 5.30
C ASN A 228 8.43 -19.50 6.27
N ILE A 229 8.02 -19.32 7.52
CA ILE A 229 8.25 -20.28 8.60
C ILE A 229 6.94 -20.68 9.27
N LYS A 230 6.88 -21.95 9.69
CA LYS A 230 5.81 -22.50 10.52
C LYS A 230 6.39 -23.02 11.82
N GLY A 231 5.78 -22.65 12.94
CA GLY A 231 6.04 -23.20 14.26
C GLY A 231 4.83 -23.91 14.84
N GLU A 232 5.09 -24.88 15.72
CA GLU A 232 4.10 -25.59 16.51
C GLU A 232 4.37 -25.37 17.99
N LYS A 233 3.33 -25.37 18.81
CA LYS A 233 3.44 -25.08 20.24
C LYS A 233 4.35 -26.09 20.95
N VAL A 234 5.25 -25.55 21.78
CA VAL A 234 6.03 -26.29 22.78
C VAL A 234 5.25 -26.43 24.08
#